data_AF-A0A2G6LCR7-F1
#
_entry.id   AF-A0A2G6LCR7-F1
#
_cell.length_a   1.000
_cell.length_b   1.000
_cell.length_c   1.000
_cell.angle_alpha   90.00
_cell.angle_beta   90.00
_cell.angle_gamma   90.00
#
_symmetry.space_group_name_H-M   'P 1'
#
loop_
_entity.id
_entity.type
_entity.pdbx_description
1 polymer ?
#
loop_
_entity_poly.entity_id
_entity_poly.type
_entity_poly.pdbx_seq_one_letter_code
_entity_poly.pdbx_strand_id
1 'polypeptide(L)'
;MAVTGFGFPDKSYDVKDIVFSDYHIESDNGQLLNGRITINTLSVDASADKRNWDRNGEWSDAILKMRSTNLVNGLFRYFANNSKITAKVVAISPKQLDLIISINDISQNISLPYQITDGVLKATGSLELKDYSIDEALNVFATVCTYAWHRGKTWTDIKFDFSVPVVQSDCQ
;
A
#
# COMPACT_ATOMS: atom_id res chain seq x y z
N MET A 1 9.19 0.93 1.37
CA MET A 1 7.96 0.46 0.68
C MET A 1 7.27 1.68 0.14
N ALA A 2 6.92 1.69 -1.14
CA ALA A 2 6.09 2.73 -1.74
C ALA A 2 4.82 2.11 -2.30
N VAL A 3 3.76 2.91 -2.33
CA VAL A 3 2.43 2.51 -2.80
C VAL A 3 1.96 3.50 -3.86
N THR A 4 1.31 2.96 -4.89
CA THR A 4 0.59 3.73 -5.89
C THR A 4 -0.89 3.37 -5.83
N GLY A 5 -1.74 4.38 -5.62
CA GLY A 5 -3.20 4.21 -5.69
C GLY A 5 -3.73 4.65 -7.05
N PHE A 6 -4.60 3.85 -7.66
CA PHE A 6 -5.27 4.20 -8.92
C PHE A 6 -6.71 4.63 -8.65
N GLY A 7 -7.05 5.85 -9.06
CA GLY A 7 -8.38 6.41 -8.80
C GLY A 7 -9.40 6.23 -9.93
N PHE A 8 -8.97 5.86 -11.14
CA PHE A 8 -9.86 5.56 -12.27
C PHE A 8 -9.64 4.11 -12.78
N PRO A 9 -10.69 3.42 -13.29
CA PRO A 9 -10.55 2.05 -13.81
C PRO A 9 -9.54 1.91 -14.96
N ASP A 10 -9.37 2.97 -15.76
CA ASP A 10 -8.40 3.01 -16.88
C ASP A 10 -6.98 3.38 -16.42
N LYS A 11 -6.76 3.56 -15.11
CA LYS A 11 -5.48 3.93 -14.49
C LYS A 11 -4.90 5.26 -14.98
N SER A 12 -5.70 6.11 -15.62
CA SER A 12 -5.25 7.43 -16.10
C SER A 12 -5.05 8.44 -14.98
N TYR A 13 -5.59 8.18 -13.79
CA TYR A 13 -5.32 8.94 -12.56
C TYR A 13 -4.70 8.04 -11.49
N ASP A 14 -3.46 8.35 -11.14
CA ASP A 14 -2.65 7.70 -10.10
C ASP A 14 -2.13 8.70 -9.07
N VAL A 15 -1.88 8.23 -7.85
CA VAL A 15 -1.07 8.94 -6.85
C VAL A 15 0.08 8.03 -6.46
N LYS A 16 1.31 8.46 -6.78
CA LYS A 16 2.54 7.70 -6.52
C LYS A 16 3.16 8.06 -5.18
N ASP A 17 4.16 7.26 -4.80
CA ASP A 17 5.05 7.54 -3.68
C ASP A 17 4.29 7.72 -2.35
N ILE A 18 3.18 7.01 -2.20
CA ILE A 18 2.45 6.92 -0.94
C ILE A 18 3.27 6.04 0.01
N VAL A 19 3.55 6.56 1.21
CA VAL A 19 4.36 5.87 2.22
C VAL A 19 3.61 5.79 3.55
N PHE A 20 4.08 4.90 4.42
CA PHE A 20 3.60 4.78 5.79
C PHE A 20 4.80 4.95 6.73
N SER A 21 4.71 5.88 7.67
CA SER A 21 5.83 6.25 8.54
C SER A 21 5.89 5.43 9.84
N ASP A 22 4.79 4.78 10.22
CA ASP A 22 4.69 3.91 11.38
C ASP A 22 4.41 2.48 10.93
N TYR A 23 5.45 1.64 11.08
CA TYR A 23 5.38 0.21 10.81
C TYR A 23 6.35 -0.54 11.73
N HIS A 24 6.02 -1.81 11.97
CA HIS A 24 6.84 -2.73 12.74
C HIS A 24 7.21 -3.94 11.89
N ILE A 25 8.47 -4.35 11.94
CA ILE A 25 8.98 -5.53 11.23
C ILE A 25 9.42 -6.57 12.27
N GLU A 26 9.00 -7.81 12.05
CA GLU A 26 9.39 -8.98 12.81
C GLU A 26 10.04 -9.98 11.85
N SER A 27 11.17 -10.56 12.24
CA SER A 27 11.84 -11.61 11.44
C SER A 27 12.66 -12.51 12.35
N ASP A 28 12.66 -13.81 12.07
CA ASP A 28 13.49 -14.77 12.80
C ASP A 28 14.93 -14.63 12.30
N ASN A 29 15.82 -14.12 13.16
CA ASN A 29 17.25 -13.96 12.84
C ASN A 29 17.55 -13.18 11.55
N GLY A 30 16.68 -12.24 11.17
CA GLY A 30 16.82 -11.45 9.94
C GLY A 30 16.44 -12.19 8.65
N GLN A 31 15.86 -13.40 8.75
CA GLN A 31 15.37 -14.14 7.59
C GLN A 31 14.14 -13.47 6.99
N LEU A 32 14.11 -13.42 5.65
CA LEU A 32 12.94 -12.92 4.92
C LEU A 32 11.77 -13.89 5.04
N LEU A 33 12.04 -15.21 5.00
CA LEU A 33 11.00 -16.23 5.22
C LEU A 33 10.43 -16.07 6.63
N ASN A 34 9.11 -16.14 6.75
CA ASN A 34 8.35 -15.81 7.96
C ASN A 34 8.43 -14.36 8.44
N GLY A 35 9.24 -13.52 7.79
CA GLY A 35 9.28 -12.09 8.05
C GLY A 35 7.89 -11.47 7.90
N ARG A 36 7.51 -10.66 8.89
CA ARG A 36 6.22 -9.97 8.97
C ARG A 36 6.45 -8.47 9.04
N ILE A 37 5.61 -7.71 8.35
CA ILE A 37 5.44 -6.28 8.57
C ILE A 37 4.01 -6.02 9.06
N THR A 38 3.88 -5.14 10.05
CA THR A 38 2.62 -4.56 10.50
C THR A 38 2.67 -3.07 10.26
N ILE A 39 1.75 -2.55 9.45
CA ILE A 39 1.67 -1.14 9.07
C ILE A 39 0.53 -0.49 9.83
N ASN A 40 0.79 0.63 10.50
CA ASN A 40 -0.26 1.51 11.00
C ASN A 40 -0.70 2.44 9.86
N THR A 41 -1.89 2.20 9.31
CA THR A 41 -2.34 2.93 8.12
C THR A 41 -2.69 4.39 8.39
N LEU A 42 -2.85 4.77 9.67
CA LEU A 42 -3.06 6.17 10.07
C LEU A 42 -1.80 7.02 9.90
N SER A 43 -0.64 6.40 9.67
CA SER A 43 0.65 7.06 9.42
C SER A 43 0.91 7.35 7.93
N VAL A 44 -0.11 7.18 7.09
CA VAL A 44 -0.03 7.40 5.65
C VAL A 44 0.41 8.83 5.33
N ASP A 45 1.39 8.94 4.45
CA ASP A 45 1.75 10.17 3.77
C ASP A 45 1.63 9.97 2.27
N ALA A 46 0.63 10.64 1.70
CA ALA A 46 0.40 10.69 0.27
C ALA A 46 0.77 12.07 -0.27
N SER A 47 1.70 12.83 0.30
CA SER A 47 2.02 14.20 -0.15
C SER A 47 3.14 14.28 -1.20
N ALA A 48 3.91 13.21 -1.39
CA ALA A 48 5.09 13.19 -2.26
C ALA A 48 4.78 13.48 -3.74
N ASP A 49 3.69 12.90 -4.27
CA ASP A 49 3.28 13.15 -5.65
C ASP A 49 2.56 14.50 -5.80
N LYS A 50 3.32 15.53 -6.17
CA LYS A 50 2.81 16.90 -6.29
C LYS A 50 1.88 17.11 -7.48
N ARG A 51 1.84 16.20 -8.45
CA ARG A 51 1.12 16.37 -9.71
C ARG A 51 -0.39 16.51 -9.45
N ASN A 52 -1.01 17.47 -10.10
CA ASN A 52 -2.47 17.58 -10.12
C ASN A 52 -3.10 16.45 -10.97
N TRP A 53 -4.43 16.39 -10.98
CA TRP A 53 -5.16 15.30 -11.65
C TRP A 53 -5.05 15.33 -13.18
N ASP A 54 -4.84 16.52 -13.78
CA ASP A 54 -4.70 16.70 -15.24
C ASP A 54 -3.25 16.64 -15.74
N ARG A 55 -2.29 16.46 -14.82
CA ARG A 55 -0.83 16.37 -15.07
C ARG A 55 -0.20 17.63 -15.67
N ASN A 56 -0.90 18.75 -15.69
CA ASN A 56 -0.40 20.01 -16.25
C ASN A 56 0.05 21.01 -15.16
N GLY A 57 0.03 20.61 -13.89
CA GLY A 57 0.48 21.45 -12.79
C GLY A 57 0.70 20.68 -11.49
N GLU A 58 1.00 21.43 -10.43
CA GLU A 58 1.20 20.90 -9.10
C GLU A 58 0.12 21.39 -8.13
N TRP A 59 -0.24 20.54 -7.18
CA TRP A 59 -1.06 20.92 -6.04
C TRP A 59 -0.23 21.74 -5.04
N SER A 60 -0.89 22.66 -4.33
CA SER A 60 -0.26 23.35 -3.21
C SER A 60 -0.02 22.40 -2.03
N ASP A 61 0.94 22.72 -1.17
CA ASP A 61 1.25 21.95 0.03
C ASP A 61 0.02 21.72 0.93
N ALA A 62 -0.89 22.70 0.98
CA ALA A 62 -2.15 22.58 1.72
C ALA A 62 -3.05 21.46 1.17
N ILE A 63 -3.18 21.36 -0.16
CA ILE A 63 -3.95 20.29 -0.82
C ILE A 63 -3.27 18.93 -0.64
N LEU A 64 -1.94 18.88 -0.75
CA LEU A 64 -1.16 17.65 -0.55
C LEU A 64 -1.33 17.11 0.88
N LYS A 65 -1.31 17.98 1.89
CA LYS A 65 -1.59 17.61 3.28
C LYS A 65 -3.04 17.16 3.50
N MET A 66 -3.98 17.82 2.82
CA MET A 66 -5.40 17.44 2.87
C MET A 66 -5.62 16.03 2.28
N ARG A 67 -4.87 15.63 1.25
CA ARG A 67 -4.94 14.28 0.67
C ARG A 67 -4.61 13.19 1.69
N SER A 68 -3.50 13.32 2.42
CA SER A 68 -3.16 12.38 3.51
C SER A 68 -4.25 12.38 4.60
N THR A 69 -4.76 13.56 4.96
CA THR A 69 -5.84 13.71 5.96
C THR A 69 -7.13 13.00 5.52
N ASN A 70 -7.48 13.09 4.24
CA ASN A 70 -8.67 12.43 3.68
C ASN A 70 -8.51 10.91 3.66
N LEU A 71 -7.32 10.37 3.39
CA LEU A 71 -7.06 8.93 3.49
C LEU A 71 -7.20 8.44 4.94
N VAL A 72 -6.62 9.17 5.89
CA VAL A 72 -6.76 8.83 7.32
C VAL A 72 -8.23 8.86 7.74
N ASN A 73 -8.90 10.00 7.53
CA ASN A 73 -10.22 10.24 8.09
C ASN A 73 -11.36 9.59 7.31
N GLY A 74 -11.18 9.38 6.01
CA GLY A 74 -12.22 8.87 5.13
C GLY A 74 -12.09 7.39 4.81
N LEU A 75 -10.89 6.80 4.92
CA LEU A 75 -10.64 5.40 4.56
C LEU A 75 -10.06 4.60 5.73
N PHE A 76 -8.84 4.91 6.16
CA PHE A 76 -8.07 4.04 7.03
C PHE A 76 -8.60 3.94 8.47
N ARG A 77 -9.25 4.98 9.00
CA ARG A 77 -9.94 4.90 10.31
C ARG A 77 -11.11 3.92 10.33
N TYR A 78 -11.64 3.57 9.18
CA TYR A 78 -12.74 2.60 9.03
C TYR A 78 -12.24 1.18 8.74
N PHE A 79 -10.93 0.97 8.72
CA PHE A 79 -10.38 -0.38 8.72
C PHE A 79 -10.54 -0.97 10.12
N ALA A 80 -10.94 -2.23 10.19
CA ALA A 80 -10.96 -3.00 11.43
C ALA A 80 -9.53 -3.19 11.98
N ASN A 81 -9.41 -3.86 13.12
CA ASN A 81 -8.12 -4.16 13.77
C ASN A 81 -7.23 -2.93 14.05
N ASN A 82 -7.85 -1.83 14.46
CA ASN A 82 -7.18 -0.59 14.79
C ASN A 82 -6.38 -0.01 13.61
N SER A 83 -6.94 -0.04 12.40
CA SER A 83 -6.31 0.54 11.21
C SER A 83 -4.94 -0.06 10.90
N LYS A 84 -4.85 -1.40 10.93
CA LYS A 84 -3.61 -2.12 10.66
C LYS A 84 -3.72 -2.98 9.41
N ILE A 85 -2.62 -3.03 8.66
CA ILE A 85 -2.38 -4.00 7.60
C ILE A 85 -1.20 -4.86 8.03
N THR A 86 -1.30 -6.17 7.86
CA THR A 86 -0.15 -7.06 8.06
C THR A 86 0.21 -7.76 6.75
N ALA A 87 1.49 -8.01 6.54
CA ALA A 87 1.97 -8.86 5.47
C ALA A 87 3.05 -9.79 5.99
N LYS A 88 2.98 -11.07 5.62
CA LYS A 88 3.95 -12.11 6.01
C LYS A 88 4.45 -12.86 4.79
N VAL A 89 5.76 -13.02 4.66
CA VAL A 89 6.35 -13.93 3.68
C VAL A 89 6.15 -15.37 4.13
N VAL A 90 5.47 -16.18 3.32
CA VAL A 90 5.15 -17.58 3.65
C VAL A 90 5.89 -18.59 2.79
N ALA A 91 6.33 -18.20 1.59
CA ALA A 91 7.22 -19.02 0.78
C ALA A 91 8.15 -18.15 -0.07
N ILE A 92 9.34 -18.69 -0.33
CA ILE A 92 10.33 -18.11 -1.23
C ILE A 92 10.72 -19.20 -2.22
N SER A 93 10.48 -18.95 -3.49
CA SER A 93 10.90 -19.84 -4.59
C SER A 93 11.77 -19.04 -5.58
N PRO A 94 12.41 -19.69 -6.57
CA PRO A 94 13.23 -18.96 -7.53
C PRO A 94 12.45 -17.85 -8.23
N LYS A 95 12.84 -16.58 -7.99
CA LYS A 95 12.25 -15.35 -8.55
C LYS A 95 10.80 -15.05 -8.13
N GLN A 96 10.26 -15.75 -7.13
CA GLN A 96 8.89 -15.55 -6.66
C GLN A 96 8.79 -15.59 -5.13
N LEU A 97 7.99 -14.68 -4.58
CA LEU A 97 7.66 -14.60 -3.15
C LEU A 97 6.16 -14.79 -3.01
N ASP A 98 5.77 -15.61 -2.03
CA ASP A 98 4.38 -15.71 -1.63
C ASP A 98 4.20 -14.99 -0.29
N LEU A 99 3.26 -14.05 -0.29
CA LEU A 99 2.85 -13.29 0.87
C LEU A 99 1.44 -13.71 1.30
N ILE A 100 1.18 -13.67 2.60
CA ILE A 100 -0.16 -13.48 3.13
C ILE A 100 -0.28 -12.01 3.50
N ILE A 101 -1.21 -11.29 2.89
CA ILE A 101 -1.59 -9.94 3.31
C ILE A 101 -2.92 -10.04 4.04
N SER A 102 -3.03 -9.40 5.20
CA SER A 102 -4.26 -9.34 5.98
C SER A 102 -4.72 -7.91 6.20
N ILE A 103 -6.00 -7.66 5.89
CA ILE A 103 -6.71 -6.39 6.07
C ILE A 103 -8.12 -6.75 6.52
N ASN A 104 -8.67 -6.09 7.54
CA ASN A 104 -10.02 -6.34 8.07
C ASN A 104 -10.32 -7.83 8.38
N ASP A 105 -9.39 -8.54 9.02
CA ASP A 105 -9.47 -9.99 9.31
C ASP A 105 -9.55 -10.91 8.08
N ILE A 106 -9.58 -10.36 6.87
CA ILE A 106 -9.50 -11.11 5.63
C ILE A 106 -8.03 -11.23 5.24
N SER A 107 -7.61 -12.44 4.91
CA SER A 107 -6.26 -12.75 4.46
C SER A 107 -6.27 -13.25 3.04
N GLN A 108 -5.42 -12.68 2.19
CA GLN A 108 -5.26 -13.08 0.80
C GLN A 108 -3.82 -13.52 0.55
N ASN A 109 -3.67 -14.57 -0.24
CA ASN A 109 -2.37 -15.02 -0.72
C ASN A 109 -2.02 -14.21 -1.98
N ILE A 110 -0.89 -13.51 -1.94
CA ILE A 110 -0.37 -12.75 -3.08
C ILE A 110 0.98 -13.33 -3.45
N SER A 111 1.06 -13.78 -4.70
CA SER A 111 2.32 -14.22 -5.28
C SER A 111 2.90 -13.12 -6.14
N LEU A 112 4.17 -12.79 -5.92
CA LEU A 112 4.82 -11.67 -6.59
C LEU A 112 6.22 -12.02 -7.08
N PRO A 113 6.59 -11.58 -8.28
CA PRO A 113 7.94 -11.76 -8.77
C PRO A 113 8.90 -10.88 -7.96
N TYR A 114 10.12 -11.36 -7.77
CA TYR A 114 11.21 -10.55 -7.25
C TYR A 114 12.46 -10.65 -8.13
N GLN A 115 13.31 -9.64 -8.00
CA GLN A 115 14.63 -9.60 -8.61
C GLN A 115 15.65 -9.20 -7.54
N ILE A 116 16.84 -9.79 -7.60
CA ILE A 116 17.98 -9.37 -6.78
C ILE A 116 18.96 -8.67 -7.70
N THR A 117 19.19 -7.39 -7.46
CA THR A 117 20.17 -6.58 -8.20
C THR A 117 21.00 -5.81 -7.18
N ASP A 118 22.33 -5.87 -7.32
CA ASP A 118 23.28 -5.19 -6.43
C ASP A 118 23.05 -5.49 -4.93
N GLY A 119 22.76 -6.75 -4.61
CA GLY A 119 22.52 -7.17 -3.22
C GLY A 119 21.21 -6.65 -2.63
N VAL A 120 20.26 -6.19 -3.46
CA VAL A 120 18.94 -5.72 -3.01
C VAL A 120 17.86 -6.54 -3.70
N LEU A 121 17.02 -7.21 -2.92
CA LEU A 121 15.80 -7.83 -3.41
C LEU A 121 14.76 -6.73 -3.62
N LYS A 122 14.16 -6.69 -4.81
CA LYS A 122 13.06 -5.81 -5.17
C LYS A 122 11.87 -6.63 -5.61
N ALA A 123 10.72 -6.30 -5.08
CA ALA A 123 9.49 -7.02 -5.28
C ALA A 123 8.36 -6.02 -5.55
N THR A 124 7.45 -6.36 -6.46
CA THR A 124 6.32 -5.50 -6.83
C THR A 124 5.07 -6.34 -6.95
N GLY A 125 4.00 -5.90 -6.31
CA GLY A 125 2.70 -6.56 -6.34
C GLY A 125 1.56 -5.56 -6.55
N SER A 126 0.37 -6.10 -6.69
CA SER A 126 -0.88 -5.35 -6.71
C SER A 126 -1.94 -6.06 -5.88
N LEU A 127 -2.88 -5.31 -5.33
CA LEU A 127 -4.05 -5.83 -4.63
C LEU A 127 -5.28 -5.00 -4.96
N GLU A 128 -6.45 -5.63 -4.87
CA GLU A 128 -7.75 -4.97 -4.91
C GLU A 128 -8.29 -4.93 -3.47
N LEU A 129 -8.43 -3.73 -2.92
CA LEU A 129 -8.83 -3.56 -1.52
C LEU A 129 -10.22 -4.17 -1.24
N LYS A 130 -11.13 -4.21 -2.22
CA LYS A 130 -12.45 -4.84 -2.08
C LYS A 130 -12.39 -6.33 -1.73
N ASP A 131 -11.29 -7.00 -2.06
CA ASP A 131 -11.07 -8.42 -1.71
C ASP A 131 -10.90 -8.63 -0.19
N TYR A 132 -10.86 -7.55 0.59
CA TYR A 132 -10.69 -7.53 2.03
C TYR A 132 -11.91 -6.96 2.79
N SER A 133 -13.09 -6.93 2.17
CA SER A 133 -14.33 -6.51 2.84
C SER A 133 -14.24 -5.11 3.48
N ILE A 134 -13.71 -4.14 2.72
CA ILE A 134 -13.59 -2.73 3.17
C ILE A 134 -14.74 -1.83 2.68
N ASP A 135 -15.90 -2.39 2.36
CA ASP A 135 -17.02 -1.67 1.72
C ASP A 135 -17.47 -0.43 2.51
N GLU A 136 -17.53 -0.52 3.84
CA GLU A 136 -17.85 0.62 4.70
C GLU A 136 -16.83 1.75 4.54
N ALA A 137 -15.54 1.42 4.63
CA ALA A 137 -14.46 2.38 4.46
C ALA A 137 -14.49 3.03 3.07
N LEU A 138 -14.77 2.25 2.01
CA LEU A 138 -14.91 2.79 0.66
C LEU A 138 -16.12 3.72 0.52
N ASN A 139 -17.24 3.41 1.15
CA ASN A 139 -18.44 4.25 1.10
C ASN A 139 -18.22 5.59 1.80
N VAL A 140 -17.57 5.59 2.96
CA VAL A 140 -17.21 6.83 3.66
C VAL A 140 -16.19 7.62 2.84
N PHE A 141 -15.18 6.95 2.29
CA PHE A 141 -14.16 7.61 1.49
C PHE A 141 -14.74 8.21 0.21
N ALA A 142 -15.66 7.52 -0.47
CA ALA A 142 -16.36 8.02 -1.65
C ALA A 142 -17.14 9.31 -1.33
N THR A 143 -17.71 9.40 -0.13
CA THR A 143 -18.40 10.62 0.33
C THR A 143 -17.41 11.77 0.44
N VAL A 144 -16.26 11.57 1.10
CA VAL A 144 -15.18 12.58 1.20
C VAL A 144 -14.71 13.00 -0.20
N CYS A 145 -14.46 12.05 -1.11
CA CYS A 145 -14.02 12.31 -2.49
C CYS A 145 -15.11 12.94 -3.39
N THR A 146 -16.39 12.85 -3.01
CA THR A 146 -17.46 13.52 -3.75
C THR A 146 -17.42 15.03 -3.50
N TYR A 147 -17.17 15.44 -2.25
CA TYR A 147 -17.09 16.85 -1.86
C TYR A 147 -15.69 17.45 -2.09
N ALA A 148 -14.64 16.64 -1.88
CA ALA A 148 -13.23 17.07 -1.87
C ALA A 148 -12.47 16.81 -3.17
N TRP A 149 -13.20 16.58 -4.27
CA TRP A 149 -12.72 16.44 -5.64
C TRP A 149 -12.45 14.96 -5.97
N HIS A 150 -12.60 14.57 -7.25
CA HIS A 150 -12.65 13.18 -7.78
C HIS A 150 -14.04 12.58 -8.11
N ARG A 151 -15.13 13.36 -8.05
CA ARG A 151 -16.49 12.92 -8.48
C ARG A 151 -16.91 11.59 -7.83
N GLY A 152 -16.51 11.36 -6.57
CA GLY A 152 -16.85 10.14 -5.83
C GLY A 152 -16.08 8.89 -6.22
N LYS A 153 -15.05 8.98 -7.06
CA LYS A 153 -14.19 7.84 -7.39
C LYS A 153 -13.14 7.61 -6.29
N THR A 154 -13.01 6.36 -5.85
CA THR A 154 -12.10 5.93 -4.78
C THR A 154 -10.96 5.08 -5.33
N TRP A 155 -9.93 4.86 -4.51
CA TRP A 155 -8.78 4.01 -4.84
C TRP A 155 -9.04 2.62 -4.30
N THR A 156 -9.10 1.62 -5.17
CA THR A 156 -9.34 0.23 -4.77
C THR A 156 -8.25 -0.69 -5.32
N ASP A 157 -7.79 -0.41 -6.55
CA ASP A 157 -6.57 -0.99 -7.11
C ASP A 157 -5.33 -0.27 -6.57
N ILE A 158 -4.48 -1.04 -5.90
CA ILE A 158 -3.26 -0.59 -5.24
C ILE A 158 -2.08 -1.38 -5.80
N LYS A 159 -1.05 -0.68 -6.28
CA LYS A 159 0.27 -1.25 -6.55
C LYS A 159 1.21 -0.93 -5.40
N PHE A 160 2.03 -1.89 -5.01
CA PHE A 160 3.04 -1.69 -3.98
C PHE A 160 4.38 -2.27 -4.40
N ASP A 161 5.44 -1.70 -3.87
CA ASP A 161 6.80 -2.21 -3.99
C ASP A 161 7.52 -2.19 -2.64
N PHE A 162 8.41 -3.16 -2.46
CA PHE A 162 9.34 -3.15 -1.35
C PHE A 162 10.72 -3.59 -1.79
N SER A 163 11.70 -3.22 -0.97
CA SER A 163 13.09 -3.60 -1.18
C SER A 163 13.71 -3.97 0.14
N VAL A 164 14.50 -5.04 0.15
CA VAL A 164 15.25 -5.50 1.32
C VAL A 164 16.69 -5.80 0.92
N PRO A 165 17.70 -5.39 1.71
CA PRO A 165 19.07 -5.82 1.51
C PRO A 165 19.19 -7.34 1.66
N VAL A 166 19.94 -7.96 0.76
CA VAL A 166 20.26 -9.38 0.79
C VAL A 166 21.71 -9.54 1.24
N VAL A 167 21.88 -9.97 2.49
CA VAL A 167 23.21 -10.22 3.06
C VAL A 167 23.68 -11.65 2.75
N GLN A 168 22.75 -12.61 2.65
CA GLN A 168 23.00 -14.00 2.26
C GLN A 168 21.82 -14.51 1.42
N SER A 169 22.10 -15.03 0.23
CA SER A 169 21.08 -15.55 -0.71
C SER A 169 20.83 -17.06 -0.60
N ASP A 170 21.62 -17.75 0.22
CA ASP A 170 21.84 -19.20 0.08
C ASP A 170 21.17 -20.02 1.21
N CYS A 171 20.49 -19.36 2.14
CA CYS A 171 19.74 -20.03 3.21
C CYS A 171 18.35 -20.45 2.69
N GLN A 172 18.31 -21.56 1.94
CA GLN A 172 17.13 -22.40 1.84
C GLN A 172 16.96 -23.23 3.12
#